data_AF-A0A959NRT5-F1
#
_entry.id   AF-A0A959NRT5-F1
#
_cell.length_a   1.000
_cell.length_b   1.000
_cell.length_c   1.000
_cell.angle_alpha   90.00
_cell.angle_beta   90.00
_cell.angle_gamma   90.00
#
_symmetry.space_group_name_H-M   'P 1'
#
loop_
_entity.id
_entity.type
_entity.pdbx_description
1 polymer ?
#
loop_
_entity_poly.entity_id
_entity_poly.type
_entity_poly.pdbx_seq_one_letter_code
_entity_poly.pdbx_strand_id
1 'polypeptide(L)'
;MKKIILTFVLFGNFCFAQNNYLSGSLNNDTKFVNQTLFDSSKSYSLNITQNKKTPILAGLMSFAIPGAGQIYTENYLKAGIFAAVEIGAIILAVNYDNKGDDQTNVFQNFANAHWSAVRYANWTKANAKNIGPNFIDPSEFNVIKNDGTVNWT
;
A
#
# COMPACT_ATOMS: atom_id res chain seq x y z
N MET A 1 6.18 -15.84 8.67
CA MET A 1 5.72 -15.13 7.45
C MET A 1 6.58 -13.92 7.11
N LYS A 2 6.85 -12.98 8.03
CA LYS A 2 7.73 -11.81 7.78
C LYS A 2 9.13 -12.16 7.23
N LYS A 3 9.73 -13.26 7.72
CA LYS A 3 11.06 -13.72 7.26
C LYS A 3 11.08 -14.18 5.79
N ILE A 4 9.99 -14.77 5.30
CA ILE A 4 9.90 -15.29 3.93
C ILE A 4 9.78 -14.15 2.90
N ILE A 5 9.03 -13.10 3.25
CA ILE A 5 8.90 -11.89 2.42
C ILE A 5 10.25 -11.18 2.27
N LEU A 6 11.01 -11.07 3.36
CA LEU A 6 12.35 -10.46 3.33
C LEU A 6 13.33 -11.26 2.45
N THR A 7 13.26 -12.59 2.51
CA THR A 7 14.09 -13.46 1.66
C THR A 7 13.77 -13.31 0.17
N PHE A 8 12.50 -13.14 -0.19
CA PHE A 8 12.08 -12.98 -1.59
C PHE A 8 12.50 -11.63 -2.20
N VAL A 9 12.43 -10.54 -1.42
CA VAL A 9 12.87 -9.20 -1.85
C VAL A 9 14.39 -9.13 -2.03
N LEU A 10 15.16 -9.85 -1.19
CA LEU A 10 16.63 -9.90 -1.31
C LEU A 10 17.11 -10.74 -2.50
N PHE A 11 16.40 -11.81 -2.86
CA PHE A 11 16.80 -12.69 -3.98
C PHE A 11 16.51 -12.10 -5.37
N GLY A 12 15.47 -11.26 -5.53
CA GLY A 12 15.11 -10.68 -6.82
C GLY A 12 16.18 -9.79 -7.46
N ASN A 13 17.06 -9.20 -6.65
CA ASN A 13 18.12 -8.30 -7.13
C ASN A 13 19.31 -9.05 -7.78
N PHE A 14 19.50 -10.34 -7.48
CA PHE A 14 20.62 -11.11 -8.03
C PHE A 14 20.40 -11.54 -9.49
N CYS A 15 19.16 -11.56 -9.99
CA CYS A 15 18.87 -12.04 -11.34
C CYS A 15 19.20 -11.04 -12.48
N PHE A 16 19.58 -9.79 -12.16
CA PHE A 16 19.90 -8.77 -13.17
C PHE A 16 21.36 -8.27 -13.10
N ALA A 17 22.30 -9.13 -12.68
CA ALA A 17 23.72 -8.81 -12.81
C ALA A 17 24.13 -8.82 -14.30
N GLN A 18 24.44 -7.64 -14.87
CA GLN A 18 25.18 -7.58 -16.14
C GLN A 18 26.61 -8.04 -15.89
N ASN A 19 26.95 -9.23 -16.39
CA ASN A 19 28.32 -9.75 -16.37
C ASN A 19 29.14 -9.09 -17.48
N ASN A 20 29.51 -7.83 -17.30
CA ASN A 20 30.53 -7.21 -18.13
C ASN A 20 31.88 -7.59 -17.51
N TYR A 21 32.51 -8.64 -18.04
CA TYR A 21 33.82 -9.11 -17.62
C TYR A 21 34.89 -8.08 -18.02
N LEU A 22 35.15 -7.11 -17.15
CA LEU A 22 36.31 -6.24 -17.25
C LEU A 22 37.53 -7.03 -16.79
N SER A 23 38.55 -7.12 -17.64
CA SER A 23 39.78 -7.87 -17.36
C SER A 23 40.66 -7.17 -16.32
N GLY A 24 40.35 -5.91 -15.97
CA GLY A 24 41.10 -5.10 -15.03
C GLY A 24 42.39 -4.53 -15.63
N SER A 25 42.71 -4.87 -16.88
CA SER A 25 43.76 -4.24 -17.66
C SER A 25 43.13 -3.17 -18.55
N LEU A 26 43.45 -1.90 -18.28
CA LEU A 26 42.94 -0.76 -19.04
C LEU A 26 43.18 -0.91 -20.56
N ASN A 27 44.30 -1.49 -20.97
CA ASN A 27 44.61 -1.72 -22.38
C ASN A 27 43.71 -2.78 -23.03
N ASN A 28 43.39 -3.85 -22.31
CA ASN A 28 42.54 -4.92 -22.83
C ASN A 28 41.07 -4.49 -22.80
N ASP A 29 40.66 -3.79 -21.74
CA ASP A 29 39.30 -3.29 -21.58
C ASP A 29 38.99 -2.18 -22.60
N THR A 30 39.95 -1.29 -22.87
CA THR A 30 39.80 -0.26 -23.91
C THR A 30 39.71 -0.87 -25.31
N LYS A 31 40.44 -1.96 -25.59
CA LYS A 31 40.32 -2.69 -26.86
C LYS A 31 38.95 -3.33 -27.01
N PHE A 32 38.45 -3.98 -25.97
CA PHE A 32 37.11 -4.58 -25.97
C PHE A 32 36.01 -3.53 -26.18
N VAL A 33 36.09 -2.39 -25.47
CA VAL A 33 35.17 -1.26 -25.63
C VAL A 33 35.27 -0.66 -27.03
N ASN A 34 36.47 -0.43 -27.55
CA ASN A 34 36.61 0.11 -28.90
C ASN A 34 36.10 -0.88 -29.96
N GLN A 35 36.37 -2.18 -29.82
CA GLN A 35 35.85 -3.20 -30.73
C GLN A 35 34.32 -3.23 -30.72
N THR A 36 33.70 -3.21 -29.55
CA THR A 36 32.22 -3.16 -29.42
C THR A 36 31.63 -1.87 -29.95
N LEU A 37 32.30 -0.72 -29.76
CA LEU A 37 31.88 0.57 -30.35
C LEU A 37 32.02 0.58 -31.88
N PHE A 38 33.07 -0.04 -32.43
CA PHE A 38 33.29 -0.17 -33.88
C PHE A 38 32.32 -1.18 -34.53
N ASP A 39 31.98 -2.28 -33.85
CA ASP A 39 30.94 -3.21 -34.33
C ASP A 39 29.54 -2.59 -34.25
N SER A 40 29.32 -1.69 -33.28
CA SER A 40 28.07 -0.91 -33.17
C SER A 40 27.95 0.21 -34.21
N SER A 41 29.07 0.73 -34.74
CA SER A 41 29.07 1.76 -35.78
C SER A 41 28.96 1.20 -37.20
N LYS A 42 29.15 -0.12 -37.37
CA LYS A 42 28.81 -0.84 -38.59
C LYS A 42 27.28 -0.93 -38.70
N SER A 43 26.71 0.16 -39.19
CA SER A 43 25.28 0.34 -39.37
C SER A 43 24.76 -0.67 -40.39
N TYR A 44 24.34 -1.84 -39.91
CA TYR A 44 23.29 -2.58 -40.59
C TYR A 44 22.08 -1.64 -40.62
N SER A 45 21.67 -1.18 -41.80
CA SER A 45 20.40 -0.48 -42.00
C SER A 45 19.25 -1.47 -41.81
N LEU A 46 19.12 -1.95 -40.57
CA LEU A 46 17.93 -2.59 -40.09
C LEU A 46 16.86 -1.49 -40.04
N ASN A 47 15.98 -1.47 -41.04
CA ASN A 47 14.69 -0.78 -40.99
C ASN A 47 13.83 -1.44 -39.92
N ILE A 48 14.24 -1.25 -38.67
CA ILE A 48 13.47 -1.61 -37.50
C ILE A 48 12.57 -0.40 -37.27
N THR A 49 11.42 -0.41 -37.91
CA THR A 49 10.29 0.43 -37.47
C THR A 49 9.77 -0.17 -36.17
N GLN A 50 10.54 -0.10 -35.07
CA GLN A 50 9.97 -0.41 -33.74
C GLN A 50 8.97 0.68 -33.44
N ASN A 51 7.70 0.30 -33.47
CA ASN A 51 6.61 1.15 -33.04
C ASN A 51 6.77 1.35 -31.53
N LYS A 52 7.52 2.39 -31.14
CA LYS A 52 7.97 2.61 -29.77
C LYS A 52 6.75 2.88 -28.88
N LYS A 53 6.42 1.92 -28.03
CA LYS A 53 5.36 2.04 -27.03
C LYS A 53 5.81 2.99 -25.91
N THR A 54 4.97 3.95 -25.55
CA THR A 54 5.27 4.95 -24.51
C THR A 54 4.98 4.41 -23.10
N PRO A 55 5.92 4.51 -22.14
CA PRO A 55 5.69 4.05 -20.76
C PRO A 55 4.56 4.78 -20.05
N ILE A 56 4.38 6.08 -20.34
CA ILE A 56 3.29 6.89 -19.76
C ILE A 56 1.93 6.33 -20.17
N LEU A 57 1.74 6.00 -21.44
CA LEU A 57 0.47 5.43 -21.91
C LEU A 57 0.23 4.05 -21.33
N ALA A 58 1.28 3.23 -21.19
CA ALA A 58 1.20 1.96 -20.49
C ALA A 58 0.74 2.14 -19.04
N GLY A 59 1.31 3.12 -18.33
CA GLY A 59 0.90 3.45 -16.96
C GLY A 59 -0.55 3.90 -16.86
N LEU A 60 -1.01 4.77 -17.76
CA LEU A 60 -2.41 5.22 -17.82
C LEU A 60 -3.37 4.07 -18.10
N MET A 61 -3.01 3.17 -19.04
CA MET A 61 -3.79 1.96 -19.31
C MET A 61 -3.89 1.08 -18.06
N SER A 62 -2.77 0.84 -17.37
CA SER A 62 -2.73 0.07 -16.12
C SER A 62 -3.51 0.72 -14.98
N PHE A 63 -3.58 2.05 -14.93
CA PHE A 63 -4.39 2.77 -13.94
C PHE A 63 -5.89 2.55 -14.17
N ALA A 64 -6.33 2.57 -15.44
CA ALA A 64 -7.72 2.34 -15.79
C ALA A 64 -8.11 0.86 -15.61
N ILE A 65 -7.27 -0.05 -16.10
CA ILE A 65 -7.47 -1.49 -16.03
C ILE A 65 -6.16 -2.13 -15.55
N PRO A 66 -6.16 -2.77 -14.36
CA PRO A 66 -4.99 -3.49 -13.86
C PRO A 66 -4.39 -4.40 -14.94
N GLY A 67 -3.07 -4.32 -15.14
CA GLY A 67 -2.35 -5.10 -16.15
C GLY A 67 -2.46 -4.64 -17.61
N ALA A 68 -3.35 -3.70 -17.97
CA ALA A 68 -3.55 -3.30 -19.37
C ALA A 68 -2.33 -2.61 -20.02
N GLY A 69 -1.46 -1.96 -19.24
CA GLY A 69 -0.19 -1.45 -19.73
C GLY A 69 0.76 -2.52 -20.26
N GLN A 70 0.70 -3.73 -19.70
CA GLN A 70 1.50 -4.87 -20.17
C GLN A 70 0.95 -5.46 -21.46
N ILE A 71 -0.37 -5.40 -21.66
CA ILE A 71 -1.01 -5.75 -22.93
C ILE A 71 -0.61 -4.74 -24.02
N TYR A 72 -0.59 -3.45 -23.71
CA TYR A 72 -0.16 -2.40 -24.65
C TYR A 72 1.29 -2.57 -25.14
N THR A 73 2.18 -3.07 -24.26
CA THR A 73 3.56 -3.41 -24.61
C THR A 73 3.72 -4.79 -25.24
N GLU A 74 2.60 -5.47 -25.55
CA GLU A 74 2.54 -6.79 -26.21
C GLU A 74 3.22 -7.90 -25.40
N ASN A 75 3.41 -7.69 -24.10
CA ASN A 75 4.02 -8.66 -23.20
C ASN A 75 2.95 -9.42 -22.41
N TYR A 76 2.29 -10.37 -23.08
CA TYR A 76 1.15 -11.10 -22.53
C TYR A 76 1.48 -11.97 -21.31
N LEU A 77 2.69 -12.54 -21.25
CA LEU A 77 3.10 -13.34 -20.09
C LEU A 77 3.22 -12.45 -18.84
N LYS A 78 3.88 -11.29 -18.97
CA LYS A 78 3.93 -10.31 -17.87
C LYS A 78 2.52 -9.81 -17.54
N ALA A 79 1.71 -9.52 -18.54
CA ALA A 79 0.33 -9.09 -18.33
C ALA A 79 -0.47 -10.10 -17.49
N GLY A 80 -0.37 -11.40 -17.80
CA GLY A 80 -1.05 -12.45 -17.04
C GLY A 80 -0.57 -12.56 -15.59
N ILE A 81 0.74 -12.48 -15.36
CA ILE A 81 1.31 -12.52 -13.99
C ILE A 81 0.86 -11.31 -13.19
N PHE A 82 0.97 -10.10 -13.74
CA PHE A 82 0.55 -8.88 -13.07
C PHE A 82 -0.95 -8.89 -12.78
N ALA A 83 -1.78 -9.29 -13.75
CA ALA A 83 -3.22 -9.42 -13.55
C ALA A 83 -3.57 -10.42 -12.42
N ALA A 84 -2.90 -11.57 -12.36
CA ALA A 84 -3.13 -12.54 -11.29
C ALA A 84 -2.77 -11.97 -9.90
N VAL A 85 -1.65 -11.24 -9.81
CA VAL A 85 -1.22 -10.59 -8.56
C VAL A 85 -2.20 -9.47 -8.17
N GLU A 86 -2.61 -8.62 -9.11
CA GLU A 86 -3.52 -7.50 -8.87
C GLU A 86 -4.91 -7.98 -8.46
N ILE A 87 -5.47 -8.98 -9.16
CA ILE A 87 -6.76 -9.61 -8.78
C ILE A 87 -6.66 -10.21 -7.37
N GLY A 88 -5.58 -10.93 -7.08
CA GLY A 88 -5.34 -11.48 -5.75
C GLY A 88 -5.29 -10.40 -4.67
N ALA A 89 -4.60 -9.29 -4.94
CA ALA A 89 -4.52 -8.16 -4.03
C ALA A 89 -5.88 -7.50 -3.77
N ILE A 90 -6.71 -7.31 -4.81
CA ILE A 90 -8.06 -6.77 -4.68
C ILE A 90 -8.94 -7.69 -3.82
N ILE A 91 -8.94 -9.00 -4.10
CA ILE A 91 -9.70 -9.98 -3.32
C ILE A 91 -9.30 -9.95 -1.84
N LEU A 92 -7.99 -9.90 -1.57
CA LEU A 92 -7.49 -9.81 -0.21
C LEU A 92 -7.92 -8.50 0.45
N ALA A 93 -7.74 -7.37 -0.22
CA ALA A 93 -8.13 -6.06 0.31
C ALA A 93 -9.61 -6.03 0.71
N VAL A 94 -10.51 -6.41 -0.21
CA VAL A 94 -11.96 -6.44 0.05
C VAL A 94 -12.31 -7.40 1.19
N ASN A 95 -11.73 -8.59 1.21
CA ASN A 95 -12.02 -9.57 2.28
C ASN A 95 -11.56 -9.10 3.66
N TYR A 96 -10.42 -8.41 3.75
CA TYR A 96 -9.91 -7.91 5.02
C TYR A 96 -10.61 -6.64 5.48
N ASP A 97 -11.08 -5.80 4.55
CA ASP A 97 -11.90 -4.63 4.84
C ASP A 97 -13.23 -5.04 5.48
N ASN A 98 -13.96 -5.96 4.84
CA ASN A 98 -15.21 -6.51 5.38
C ASN A 98 -15.02 -7.15 6.76
N LYS A 99 -13.91 -7.88 6.98
CA LYS A 99 -13.60 -8.45 8.30
C LYS A 99 -13.33 -7.36 9.35
N GLY A 100 -12.74 -6.23 8.94
CA GLY A 100 -12.53 -5.08 9.80
C GLY A 100 -13.85 -4.44 10.23
N ASP A 101 -14.78 -4.30 9.29
CA ASP A 101 -16.13 -3.78 9.55
C ASP A 101 -16.92 -4.71 10.49
N ASP A 102 -16.86 -6.02 10.26
CA ASP A 102 -17.49 -7.02 11.13
C ASP A 102 -16.98 -6.92 12.57
N GLN A 103 -15.66 -6.80 12.76
CA GLN A 103 -15.08 -6.65 14.09
C GLN A 103 -15.44 -5.31 14.74
N THR A 104 -15.53 -4.25 13.95
CA THR A 104 -15.98 -2.93 14.43
C THR A 104 -17.42 -3.02 14.92
N ASN A 105 -18.29 -3.67 14.18
CA ASN A 105 -19.68 -3.91 14.57
C ASN A 105 -19.77 -4.73 15.86
N VAL A 106 -18.98 -5.79 16.00
CA VAL A 106 -18.94 -6.60 17.23
C VAL A 106 -18.52 -5.77 18.44
N PHE A 107 -17.44 -5.00 18.31
CA PHE A 107 -16.95 -4.14 19.39
C PHE A 107 -17.97 -3.07 19.77
N GLN A 108 -18.56 -2.38 18.79
CA GLN A 108 -19.57 -1.35 19.03
C GLN A 108 -20.82 -1.94 19.67
N ASN A 109 -21.30 -3.09 19.21
CA ASN A 109 -22.46 -3.77 19.81
C ASN A 109 -22.19 -4.18 21.26
N PHE A 110 -21.01 -4.73 21.53
CA PHE A 110 -20.60 -5.07 22.89
C PHE A 110 -20.56 -3.84 23.80
N ALA A 111 -19.95 -2.74 23.33
CA ALA A 111 -19.89 -1.48 24.06
C ALA A 111 -21.29 -0.90 24.31
N ASN A 112 -22.15 -0.88 23.30
CA ASN A 112 -23.53 -0.37 23.40
C ASN A 112 -24.38 -1.21 24.39
N ALA A 113 -24.12 -2.52 24.49
CA ALA A 113 -24.86 -3.39 25.39
C ALA A 113 -24.38 -3.32 26.85
N HIS A 114 -23.09 -3.10 27.09
CA HIS A 114 -22.49 -3.21 28.44
C HIS A 114 -22.05 -1.87 29.03
N TRP A 115 -21.92 -0.83 28.21
CA TRP A 115 -21.47 0.49 28.63
C TRP A 115 -22.50 1.55 28.26
N SER A 116 -22.69 2.51 29.15
CA SER A 116 -23.58 3.65 28.94
C SER A 116 -22.90 4.92 29.39
N ALA A 117 -22.60 5.78 28.43
CA ALA A 117 -22.03 7.11 28.68
C ALA A 117 -22.92 7.93 29.63
N VAL A 118 -24.24 7.87 29.43
CA VAL A 118 -25.24 8.55 30.27
C VAL A 118 -25.16 8.06 31.71
N ARG A 119 -25.11 6.73 31.92
CA ARG A 119 -24.99 6.14 33.25
C ARG A 119 -23.73 6.63 33.95
N TYR A 120 -22.60 6.64 33.24
CA TYR A 120 -21.33 7.10 33.79
C TYR A 120 -21.36 8.60 34.13
N ALA A 121 -21.87 9.44 33.23
CA ALA A 121 -21.99 10.88 33.47
C ALA A 121 -22.86 11.20 34.69
N ASN A 122 -24.00 10.51 34.84
CA ASN A 122 -24.86 10.64 36.01
C ASN A 122 -24.18 10.17 37.29
N TRP A 123 -23.46 9.04 37.25
CA TRP A 123 -22.69 8.56 38.40
C TRP A 123 -21.63 9.58 38.83
N THR A 124 -20.89 10.15 37.87
CA THR A 124 -19.85 11.15 38.14
C THR A 124 -20.44 12.41 38.75
N LYS A 125 -21.58 12.91 38.24
CA LYS A 125 -22.28 14.07 38.82
C LYS A 125 -22.73 13.79 40.26
N ALA A 126 -23.27 12.60 40.52
CA ALA A 126 -23.72 12.20 41.85
C ALA A 126 -22.54 12.07 42.85
N ASN A 127 -21.36 11.67 42.38
CA ASN A 127 -20.17 11.45 43.20
C ASN A 127 -19.16 12.62 43.17
N ALA A 128 -19.47 13.70 42.46
CA ALA A 128 -18.59 14.85 42.28
C ALA A 128 -18.08 15.44 43.62
N LYS A 129 -18.94 15.52 44.63
CA LYS A 129 -18.57 15.98 45.98
C LYS A 129 -17.58 15.06 46.70
N ASN A 130 -17.57 13.77 46.38
CA ASN A 130 -16.61 12.81 46.94
C ASN A 130 -15.26 12.85 46.19
N ILE A 131 -15.27 13.29 44.93
CA ILE A 131 -14.07 13.40 44.09
C ILE A 131 -13.31 14.70 44.40
N GLY A 132 -14.01 15.81 44.56
CA GLY A 132 -13.43 17.13 44.79
C GLY A 132 -14.34 18.00 45.68
N PRO A 133 -14.37 17.75 47.00
CA PRO A 133 -15.39 18.30 47.90
C PRO A 133 -15.44 19.84 47.96
N ASN A 134 -14.34 20.53 47.63
CA ASN A 134 -14.20 21.98 47.79
C ASN A 134 -14.06 22.74 46.47
N PHE A 135 -14.04 22.05 45.32
CA PHE A 135 -13.69 22.66 44.02
C PHE A 135 -14.64 22.29 42.88
N ILE A 136 -15.59 21.38 43.11
CA ILE A 136 -16.49 20.87 42.08
C ILE A 136 -17.93 21.16 42.51
N ASP A 137 -18.57 22.15 41.90
CA ASP A 137 -20.01 22.35 42.00
C ASP A 137 -20.72 21.53 40.90
N PRO A 138 -21.48 20.47 41.23
CA PRO A 138 -22.16 19.64 40.24
C PRO A 138 -23.25 20.38 39.44
N SER A 139 -23.68 21.56 39.90
CA SER A 139 -24.68 22.39 39.22
C SER A 139 -24.12 23.21 38.06
N GLU A 140 -22.80 23.43 38.03
CA GLU A 140 -22.11 24.13 36.94
C GLU A 140 -21.89 23.24 35.71
N PHE A 141 -21.99 21.91 35.86
CA PHE A 141 -21.77 20.96 34.77
C PHE A 141 -23.08 20.54 34.09
N ASN A 142 -23.25 20.99 32.84
CA ASN A 142 -24.32 20.51 31.96
C ASN A 142 -23.86 19.30 31.13
N VAL A 143 -23.71 18.15 31.78
CA VAL A 143 -23.23 16.89 31.18
C VAL A 143 -24.31 16.08 30.46
N ILE A 144 -25.59 16.36 30.69
CA ILE A 144 -26.73 15.67 30.07
C ILE A 144 -27.67 16.71 29.48
N LYS A 145 -28.01 16.57 28.20
CA LYS A 145 -28.95 17.45 27.49
C LYS A 145 -30.39 17.16 27.92
N ASN A 146 -31.31 18.06 27.58
CA ASN A 146 -32.74 17.92 27.86
C ASN A 146 -33.38 16.69 27.19
N ASP A 147 -32.75 16.13 26.16
CA ASP A 147 -33.16 14.90 25.46
C ASP A 147 -32.66 13.60 26.14
N GLY A 148 -31.92 13.71 27.25
CA GLY A 148 -31.35 12.57 27.97
C GLY A 148 -30.02 12.04 27.41
N THR A 149 -29.46 12.65 26.37
CA THR A 149 -28.15 12.29 25.81
C THR A 149 -27.00 13.02 26.50
N VAL A 150 -25.78 12.46 26.39
CA VAL A 150 -24.58 13.10 26.93
C VAL A 150 -24.24 14.35 26.13
N ASN A 151 -23.96 15.45 26.83
CA ASN A 151 -23.39 16.64 26.21
C ASN A 151 -21.88 16.47 26.04
N TRP A 152 -21.45 16.22 24.80
CA TRP A 152 -20.04 16.03 24.43
C TRP A 152 -19.32 17.34 24.05
N THR A 153 -20.03 18.47 24.09
CA THR A 153 -19.55 19.81 23.69
C THR A 153 -19.46 20.71 24.91
#